data_AF-A0A1X0P2W0-F1
#
_entry.id   AF-A0A1X0P2W0-F1
#
_cell.length_a   1.000
_cell.length_b   1.000
_cell.length_c   1.000
_cell.angle_alpha   90.00
_cell.angle_beta   90.00
_cell.angle_gamma   90.00
#
_symmetry.space_group_name_H-M   'P 1'
#
loop_
_entity.id
_entity.type
_entity.pdbx_description
1 polymer ?
#
loop_
_entity_poly.entity_id
_entity_poly.type
_entity_poly.pdbx_seq_one_letter_code
_entity_poly.pdbx_strand_id
1 'polypeptide(L)'
;MKEYGGGGRLAMQTPKKERDLAGTAAFEVALQYIIVRQDRSYHFLQLVAALSSLVFAAEICLIFLFNILLPLFSIEGKGCFRFLEEYAYFPAVLLSAACLVLVRLCKQRYAIEPGEQCMQRLNNTIMGPCLGMHFDCATGKLRSDDVWNANIDRLGHTDYASQA
;
A
#
# COMPACT_ATOMS: atom_id res chain seq x y z
N MET A 1 -11.43 53.96 49.36
CA MET A 1 -10.10 53.85 48.75
C MET A 1 -9.32 52.79 49.53
N LYS A 2 -9.26 51.57 49.01
CA LYS A 2 -8.40 50.48 49.49
C LYS A 2 -8.24 49.49 48.34
N GLU A 3 -7.01 49.06 48.18
CA GLU A 3 -6.37 48.59 46.96
C GLU A 3 -6.73 47.17 46.52
N TYR A 4 -6.58 46.99 45.21
CA TYR A 4 -6.35 45.77 44.42
C TYR A 4 -5.94 44.51 45.20
N GLY A 5 -6.84 43.51 45.21
CA GLY A 5 -6.53 42.11 45.49
C GLY A 5 -6.28 41.37 44.18
N GLY A 6 -5.00 41.15 43.88
CA GLY A 6 -4.48 40.60 42.63
C GLY A 6 -5.08 39.26 42.22
N GLY A 7 -5.44 39.19 40.93
CA GLY A 7 -5.62 37.94 40.22
C GLY A 7 -4.30 37.17 40.16
N GLY A 8 -4.38 35.90 40.54
CA GLY A 8 -3.30 34.93 40.40
C GLY A 8 -3.90 33.58 40.10
N ARG A 9 -4.51 33.43 38.91
CA ARG A 9 -4.73 32.10 38.34
C ARG A 9 -3.35 31.50 38.16
N LEU A 10 -3.00 30.57 39.05
CA LEU A 10 -1.87 29.67 38.91
C LEU A 10 -1.98 29.03 37.53
N ALA A 11 -1.19 29.55 36.59
CA ALA A 11 -0.94 28.89 35.33
C ALA A 11 -0.31 27.55 35.71
N MET A 12 -1.12 26.49 35.64
CA MET A 12 -0.66 25.12 35.70
C MET A 12 0.33 24.96 34.54
N GLN A 13 1.62 25.15 34.83
CA GLN A 13 2.67 24.83 33.89
C GLN A 13 2.59 23.33 33.65
N THR A 14 1.89 22.95 32.59
CA THR A 14 1.94 21.60 32.05
C THR A 14 3.43 21.28 31.86
N PRO A 15 3.96 20.23 32.49
CA PRO A 15 5.36 19.88 32.33
C PRO A 15 5.59 19.63 30.84
N LYS A 16 6.36 20.52 30.19
CA LYS A 16 6.93 20.27 28.87
C LYS A 16 7.94 19.14 29.06
N LYS A 17 7.44 17.91 29.04
CA LYS A 17 8.23 16.69 28.97
C LYS A 17 9.16 16.89 27.77
N GLU A 18 10.45 17.08 28.03
CA GLU A 18 11.49 16.96 26.99
C GLU A 18 11.24 15.62 26.32
N ARG A 19 10.65 15.67 25.12
CA ARG A 19 10.57 14.49 24.29
C ARG A 19 12.00 14.14 23.95
N ASP A 20 12.35 12.89 24.17
CA ASP A 20 13.58 12.32 23.65
C ASP A 20 13.55 12.48 22.12
N LEU A 21 14.24 13.52 21.65
CA LEU A 21 14.34 13.90 20.25
C LEU A 21 15.00 12.78 19.44
N ALA A 22 15.97 12.09 20.05
CA ALA A 22 16.64 10.95 19.44
C ALA A 22 15.68 9.76 19.34
N GLY A 23 14.92 9.47 20.39
CA GLY A 23 13.90 8.42 20.38
C GLY A 23 12.80 8.66 19.35
N THR A 24 12.35 9.90 19.21
CA THR A 24 11.33 10.29 18.22
C THR A 24 11.87 10.16 16.79
N ALA A 25 13.07 10.66 16.53
CA ALA A 25 13.71 10.54 15.21
C ALA A 25 14.00 9.09 14.82
N ALA A 26 14.47 8.27 15.76
CA ALA A 26 14.69 6.84 15.53
C ALA A 26 13.38 6.11 15.19
N PHE A 27 12.28 6.48 15.86
CA PHE A 27 10.96 5.93 15.58
C PHE A 27 10.41 6.39 14.23
N GLU A 28 10.59 7.66 13.85
CA GLU A 28 10.26 8.17 12.50
C GLU A 28 10.99 7.37 11.41
N VAL A 29 12.31 7.19 11.55
CA VAL A 29 13.13 6.43 10.59
C VAL A 29 12.69 4.96 10.55
N ALA A 30 12.34 4.37 11.68
CA ALA A 30 11.82 3.01 11.72
C ALA A 30 10.50 2.86 10.95
N LEU A 31 9.57 3.81 11.11
CA LEU A 31 8.30 3.82 10.37
C LEU A 31 8.51 4.02 8.87
N GLN A 32 9.35 4.98 8.48
CA GLN A 32 9.74 5.18 7.08
C GLN A 32 10.35 3.92 6.47
N TYR A 33 11.22 3.23 7.21
CA TYR A 33 11.81 1.97 6.77
C TYR A 33 10.76 0.87 6.56
N ILE A 34 9.78 0.75 7.47
CA ILE A 34 8.68 -0.21 7.34
C ILE A 34 7.85 0.07 6.09
N ILE A 35 7.51 1.34 5.82
CA ILE A 35 6.75 1.75 4.62
C ILE A 35 7.49 1.34 3.36
N VAL A 36 8.76 1.74 3.22
CA VAL A 36 9.56 1.44 2.03
C VAL A 36 9.71 -0.06 1.83
N ARG A 37 9.90 -0.82 2.91
CA ARG A 37 9.98 -2.28 2.84
C ARG A 37 8.67 -2.89 2.37
N GLN A 38 7.54 -2.41 2.88
CA GLN A 38 6.22 -2.91 2.52
C GLN A 38 5.84 -2.57 1.08
N ASP A 39 6.12 -1.36 0.61
CA ASP A 39 5.91 -0.97 -0.79
C ASP A 39 6.74 -1.81 -1.75
N ARG A 40 8.01 -2.08 -1.42
CA ARG A 40 8.84 -2.98 -2.23
C ARG A 40 8.25 -4.37 -2.32
N SER A 41 7.79 -4.94 -1.21
CA SER A 41 7.12 -6.25 -1.20
C SER A 41 5.81 -6.23 -1.99
N TYR A 42 5.04 -5.16 -1.89
CA TYR A 42 3.80 -4.96 -2.65
C TYR A 42 4.05 -4.93 -4.16
N HIS A 43 4.98 -4.07 -4.62
CA HIS A 43 5.31 -3.95 -6.03
C HIS A 43 5.96 -5.23 -6.58
N PHE A 44 6.80 -5.90 -5.80
CA PHE A 44 7.36 -7.19 -6.19
C PHE A 44 6.25 -8.23 -6.41
N LEU A 45 5.30 -8.35 -5.48
CA LEU A 45 4.17 -9.28 -5.64
C LEU A 45 3.30 -8.90 -6.84
N GLN A 46 3.07 -7.60 -7.06
CA GLN A 46 2.30 -7.12 -8.21
C GLN A 46 3.00 -7.45 -9.53
N LEU A 47 4.32 -7.35 -9.59
CA LEU A 47 5.11 -7.75 -10.75
C LEU A 47 5.04 -9.27 -11.00
N VAL A 48 5.14 -10.08 -9.94
CA VAL A 48 4.96 -11.55 -10.05
C VAL A 48 3.55 -11.90 -10.52
N ALA A 49 2.53 -11.20 -10.01
CA ALA A 49 1.15 -11.37 -10.45
C ALA A 49 0.96 -10.99 -11.92
N ALA A 50 1.56 -9.89 -12.36
CA ALA A 50 1.51 -9.44 -13.74
C ALA A 50 2.21 -10.45 -14.68
N LEU A 51 3.42 -10.89 -14.35
CA LEU A 51 4.16 -11.88 -15.13
C LEU A 51 3.40 -13.21 -15.24
N SER A 52 2.88 -13.72 -14.13
CA SER A 52 2.07 -14.94 -14.15
C SER A 52 0.79 -14.78 -14.97
N SER A 53 0.15 -13.61 -14.93
CA SER A 53 -1.03 -13.33 -15.75
C SER A 53 -0.71 -13.22 -17.24
N LEU A 54 0.44 -12.65 -17.59
CA LEU A 54 0.93 -12.55 -18.97
C LEU A 54 1.19 -13.95 -19.53
N VAL A 55 1.88 -14.81 -18.77
CA VAL A 55 2.15 -16.20 -19.17
C VAL A 55 0.85 -16.95 -19.39
N PHE A 56 -0.10 -16.88 -18.45
CA PHE A 56 -1.40 -17.51 -18.58
C PHE A 56 -2.18 -17.02 -19.81
N ALA A 57 -2.19 -15.70 -20.07
CA ALA A 57 -2.82 -15.15 -21.26
C ALA A 57 -2.16 -15.62 -22.55
N ALA A 58 -0.82 -15.68 -22.59
CA ALA A 58 -0.07 -16.19 -23.74
C ALA A 58 -0.39 -17.66 -24.00
N GLU A 59 -0.44 -18.50 -22.95
CA GLU A 59 -0.81 -19.92 -23.08
C GLU A 59 -2.23 -20.09 -23.62
N ILE A 60 -3.21 -19.31 -23.15
CA ILE A 60 -4.59 -19.33 -23.69
C ILE A 60 -4.60 -18.94 -25.17
N CYS A 61 -3.87 -17.88 -25.54
CA CYS A 61 -3.75 -17.47 -26.94
C CYS A 61 -3.15 -18.57 -27.81
N LEU A 62 -2.13 -19.27 -27.34
CA LEU A 62 -1.54 -20.41 -28.04
C LEU A 62 -2.56 -21.56 -28.19
N ILE A 63 -3.25 -21.94 -27.11
CA ILE A 63 -4.28 -22.99 -27.17
C ILE A 63 -5.37 -22.62 -28.17
N PHE A 64 -5.86 -21.38 -28.13
CA PHE A 64 -6.88 -20.89 -29.06
C PHE A 64 -6.38 -20.90 -30.51
N LEU A 65 -5.15 -20.45 -30.75
CA LEU A 65 -4.53 -20.46 -32.06
C LEU A 65 -4.44 -21.89 -32.62
N PHE A 66 -3.88 -22.83 -31.85
CA PHE A 66 -3.59 -24.19 -32.31
C PHE A 66 -4.83 -25.09 -32.36
N ASN A 67 -5.79 -24.96 -31.44
CA ASN A 67 -6.94 -25.86 -31.38
C ASN A 67 -8.16 -25.34 -32.13
N ILE A 68 -8.26 -24.04 -32.39
CA ILE A 68 -9.44 -23.44 -33.03
C ILE A 68 -9.04 -22.77 -34.34
N LEU A 69 -8.09 -21.84 -34.31
CA LEU A 69 -7.81 -21.00 -35.47
C LEU A 69 -7.14 -21.78 -36.61
N LEU A 70 -6.06 -22.51 -36.32
CA LEU A 70 -5.30 -23.30 -37.30
C LEU A 70 -6.18 -24.38 -37.99
N PRO A 71 -6.98 -25.17 -37.24
CA PRO A 71 -7.90 -26.14 -37.83
C PRO A 71 -8.98 -25.48 -38.70
N LEU A 72 -9.52 -24.33 -38.28
CA LEU A 72 -10.55 -23.61 -39.03
C LEU A 72 -10.05 -23.14 -40.40
N PHE A 73 -8.79 -22.73 -40.49
CA PHE A 73 -8.17 -22.33 -41.75
C PHE A 73 -7.53 -23.49 -42.53
N SER A 74 -7.62 -24.74 -42.02
CA SER A 74 -7.04 -25.93 -42.64
C SER A 74 -5.53 -25.81 -42.90
N ILE A 75 -4.83 -25.03 -42.08
CA ILE A 75 -3.39 -24.78 -42.19
C ILE A 75 -2.65 -25.86 -41.42
N GLU A 76 -1.86 -26.70 -42.12
CA GLU A 76 -0.95 -27.63 -41.46
C GLU A 76 0.19 -26.87 -40.76
N GLY A 77 0.36 -27.10 -39.45
CA GLY A 77 1.47 -26.57 -38.66
C GLY A 77 2.81 -27.11 -39.15
N LYS A 78 3.49 -26.39 -40.05
CA LYS A 78 4.83 -26.74 -40.56
C LYS A 78 5.90 -25.81 -39.96
N GLY A 79 7.05 -26.38 -39.60
CA GLY A 79 8.21 -25.63 -39.11
C GLY A 79 8.12 -25.19 -37.64
N CYS A 80 8.33 -23.90 -37.37
CA CYS A 80 8.36 -23.34 -36.00
C CYS A 80 7.06 -23.57 -35.21
N PHE A 81 5.93 -23.74 -35.88
CA PHE A 81 4.63 -23.98 -35.24
C PHE A 81 4.58 -25.31 -34.47
N ARG A 82 5.29 -26.33 -34.93
CA ARG A 82 5.30 -27.66 -34.28
C ARG A 82 6.03 -27.65 -32.93
N PHE A 83 7.08 -26.82 -32.80
CA PHE A 83 7.76 -26.62 -31.51
C PHE A 83 6.87 -25.84 -30.53
N LEU A 84 6.08 -24.86 -30.99
CA LEU A 84 5.15 -24.13 -30.14
C LEU A 84 3.92 -24.97 -29.75
N GLU A 85 3.51 -25.92 -30.60
CA GLU A 85 2.40 -26.85 -30.33
C GLU A 85 2.71 -27.76 -29.14
N GLU A 86 3.97 -28.18 -28.96
CA GLU A 86 4.40 -28.92 -27.75
C GLU A 86 4.24 -28.10 -26.45
N TYR A 87 4.27 -26.77 -26.54
CA TYR A 87 4.01 -25.86 -25.41
C TYR A 87 2.52 -25.55 -25.21
N ALA A 88 1.65 -25.87 -26.17
CA ALA A 88 0.20 -25.76 -26.04
C ALA A 88 -0.39 -26.93 -25.23
N TYR A 89 0.24 -27.26 -24.09
CA TYR A 89 -0.12 -28.40 -23.27
C TYR A 89 -1.01 -27.96 -22.10
N PHE A 90 -2.21 -28.53 -21.99
CA PHE A 90 -3.19 -28.23 -20.93
C PHE A 90 -2.64 -28.21 -19.48
N PRO A 91 -1.71 -29.11 -19.10
CA PRO A 91 -1.04 -29.08 -17.80
C PRO A 91 -0.25 -27.80 -17.51
N ALA A 92 0.34 -27.16 -18.52
CA ALA A 92 1.04 -25.88 -18.34
C ALA A 92 0.07 -24.78 -17.90
N VAL A 93 -1.12 -24.73 -18.53
CA VAL A 93 -2.21 -23.82 -18.16
C VAL A 93 -2.75 -24.08 -16.77
N LEU A 94 -2.87 -25.34 -16.36
CA LEU A 94 -3.26 -25.68 -15.00
C LEU A 94 -2.22 -25.21 -13.96
N LEU A 95 -0.93 -25.32 -14.28
CA LEU A 95 0.14 -24.88 -13.40
C LEU A 95 0.18 -23.35 -13.29
N SER A 96 0.07 -22.62 -14.41
CA SER A 96 0.04 -21.15 -14.41
C SER A 96 -1.22 -20.61 -13.72
N ALA A 97 -2.38 -21.25 -13.91
CA ALA A 97 -3.60 -20.96 -13.16
C ALA A 97 -3.43 -21.21 -11.65
N ALA A 98 -2.83 -22.34 -11.25
CA ALA A 98 -2.55 -22.64 -9.85
C ALA A 98 -1.60 -21.60 -9.23
N CYS A 99 -0.54 -21.20 -9.94
CA CYS A 99 0.35 -20.11 -9.53
C CYS A 99 -0.41 -18.78 -9.36
N LEU A 100 -1.29 -18.42 -10.28
CA LEU A 100 -2.12 -17.21 -10.16
C LEU A 100 -3.04 -17.25 -8.93
N VAL A 101 -3.66 -18.40 -8.66
CA VAL A 101 -4.50 -18.60 -7.47
C VAL A 101 -3.65 -18.48 -6.21
N LEU A 102 -2.47 -19.11 -6.16
CA LEU A 102 -1.56 -19.00 -5.03
C LEU A 102 -1.08 -17.56 -4.80
N VAL A 103 -0.77 -16.82 -5.86
CA VAL A 103 -0.38 -15.39 -5.75
C VAL A 103 -1.53 -14.55 -5.22
N ARG A 104 -2.77 -14.79 -5.67
CA ARG A 104 -3.96 -14.10 -5.15
C ARG A 104 -4.23 -14.44 -3.69
N LEU A 105 -4.12 -15.72 -3.33
CA LEU A 105 -4.27 -16.19 -1.94
C LEU A 105 -3.18 -15.60 -1.04
N CYS A 106 -1.94 -15.53 -1.51
CA CYS A 106 -0.85 -14.87 -0.77
C CYS A 106 -1.14 -13.38 -0.57
N LYS A 107 -1.59 -12.67 -1.61
CA LYS A 107 -1.99 -11.26 -1.48
C LYS A 107 -3.06 -11.07 -0.41
N GLN A 108 -4.08 -11.93 -0.39
CA GLN A 108 -5.18 -11.87 0.58
C GLN A 108 -4.75 -12.27 1.99
N ARG A 109 -3.98 -13.36 2.14
CA ARG A 109 -3.57 -13.92 3.44
C ARG A 109 -2.57 -13.03 4.17
N TYR A 110 -1.65 -12.41 3.44
CA TYR A 110 -0.62 -11.55 4.03
C TYR A 110 -1.03 -10.07 4.07
N ALA A 111 -2.26 -9.74 3.69
CA ALA A 111 -2.77 -8.36 3.61
C ALA A 111 -1.73 -7.42 2.98
N ILE A 112 -1.14 -7.85 1.86
CA ILE A 112 -0.07 -7.10 1.19
C ILE A 112 -0.73 -5.88 0.54
N GLU A 113 -0.76 -4.81 1.34
CA GLU A 113 -1.34 -3.50 1.05
C GLU A 113 -0.22 -2.46 0.84
N PRO A 114 -0.50 -1.35 0.13
CA PRO A 114 0.42 -0.24 0.02
C PRO A 114 0.87 0.24 1.41
N GLY A 115 2.12 0.65 1.53
CA GLY A 115 2.70 1.12 2.79
C GLY A 115 1.91 2.28 3.41
N GLU A 116 1.31 3.14 2.59
CA GLU A 116 0.42 4.22 3.03
C GLU A 116 -0.85 3.69 3.74
N GLN A 117 -1.51 2.67 3.17
CA GLN A 117 -2.70 2.06 3.78
C GLN A 117 -2.34 1.36 5.09
N CYS A 118 -1.18 0.70 5.12
CA CYS A 118 -0.68 0.08 6.34
C CYS A 118 -0.41 1.12 7.44
N MET A 119 0.22 2.25 7.10
CA MET A 119 0.44 3.32 8.07
C MET A 119 -0.84 4.01 8.50
N GLN A 120 -1.82 4.18 7.60
CA GLN A 120 -3.12 4.71 7.97
C GLN A 120 -3.81 3.79 8.99
N ARG A 121 -3.74 2.47 8.77
CA ARG A 121 -4.25 1.49 9.73
C ARG A 121 -3.48 1.50 11.05
N LEU A 122 -2.15 1.62 10.99
CA LEU A 122 -1.30 1.69 12.18
C LEU A 122 -1.60 2.96 12.98
N ASN A 123 -1.78 4.09 12.30
CA ASN A 123 -2.18 5.37 12.87
C ASN A 123 -3.52 5.25 13.60
N ASN A 124 -4.53 4.67 12.95
CA ASN A 124 -5.89 4.58 13.51
C ASN A 124 -6.00 3.53 14.64
N THR A 125 -5.22 2.46 14.57
CA THR A 125 -5.34 1.32 15.51
C THR A 125 -4.43 1.47 16.72
N ILE A 126 -3.22 2.02 16.54
CA ILE A 126 -2.18 2.03 17.58
C ILE A 126 -1.71 3.45 17.86
N MET A 127 -1.27 4.21 16.85
CA MET A 127 -0.53 5.44 17.14
C MET A 127 -1.41 6.55 17.74
N GLY A 128 -2.60 6.79 17.19
CA GLY A 128 -3.56 7.73 17.78
C GLY A 128 -4.01 7.26 19.17
N PRO A 129 -4.64 6.07 19.30
CA PRO A 129 -5.20 5.61 20.57
C PRO A 129 -4.19 5.40 21.70
N CYS A 130 -2.96 4.93 21.39
CA CYS A 130 -1.97 4.57 22.41
C CYS A 130 -0.87 5.62 22.59
N LEU A 131 -0.53 6.39 21.57
CA LEU A 131 0.59 7.33 21.61
C LEU A 131 0.16 8.80 21.49
N GLY A 132 -1.07 9.07 21.06
CA GLY A 132 -1.54 10.42 20.74
C GLY A 132 -0.71 11.06 19.63
N MET A 133 -0.27 10.24 18.67
CA MET A 133 0.54 10.67 17.54
C MET A 133 0.07 10.03 16.24
N HIS A 134 0.27 10.74 15.13
CA HIS A 134 0.00 10.27 13.78
C HIS A 134 1.23 10.44 12.91
N PHE A 135 1.58 9.40 12.17
CA PHE A 135 2.64 9.47 11.17
C PHE A 135 2.08 9.99 9.84
N ASP A 136 2.65 11.09 9.35
CA ASP A 136 2.29 11.67 8.06
C ASP A 136 3.17 11.06 6.95
N CYS A 137 2.56 10.25 6.08
CA CYS A 137 3.28 9.56 5.00
C CYS A 137 3.86 10.51 3.95
N ALA A 138 3.28 11.71 3.76
CA ALA A 138 3.77 12.67 2.78
C ALA A 138 5.03 13.39 3.26
N THR A 139 5.10 13.70 4.55
CA THR A 139 6.25 14.42 5.14
C THR A 139 7.25 13.49 5.83
N GLY A 140 6.86 12.24 6.09
CA GLY A 140 7.65 11.27 6.83
C GLY A 140 7.80 11.60 8.31
N LYS A 141 6.96 12.49 8.86
CA LYS A 141 7.10 12.99 10.24
C LYS A 141 5.98 12.53 11.15
N LEU A 142 6.33 12.38 12.43
CA LEU A 142 5.37 12.15 13.52
C LEU A 142 4.77 13.47 13.98
N ARG A 143 3.45 13.57 13.98
CA ARG A 143 2.68 14.71 14.48
C ARG A 143 1.88 14.30 15.69
N SER A 144 1.68 15.20 16.66
CA SER A 144 0.71 14.97 17.73
C SER A 144 -0.71 15.19 17.23
N ASP A 145 -1.70 14.60 17.91
CA ASP A 145 -3.12 14.72 17.57
C ASP A 145 -3.59 16.17 17.42
N ASP A 146 -3.13 17.07 18.29
CA ASP A 146 -3.47 18.50 18.23
C ASP A 146 -3.06 19.15 16.90
N VAL A 147 -1.86 18.80 16.41
CA VAL A 147 -1.29 19.34 15.17
C VAL A 147 -1.86 18.61 13.95
N TRP A 148 -2.20 17.34 14.10
CA TRP A 148 -2.85 16.53 13.07
C TRP A 148 -4.26 17.04 12.77
N ASN A 149 -5.09 17.21 13.80
CA ASN A 149 -6.47 17.68 13.68
C ASN A 149 -6.53 19.11 13.13
N ALA A 150 -5.66 20.01 13.61
CA ALA A 150 -5.58 21.38 13.09
C ALA A 150 -5.21 21.45 11.59
N ASN A 151 -4.49 20.45 11.07
CA ASN A 151 -4.15 20.38 9.65
C ASN A 151 -5.30 19.80 8.81
N ILE A 152 -6.02 18.80 9.32
CA ILE A 152 -7.23 18.24 8.67
C ILE A 152 -8.33 19.31 8.58
N ASP A 153 -8.55 20.07 9.65
CA ASP A 153 -9.56 21.15 9.67
C ASP A 153 -9.25 22.25 8.66
N ARG A 154 -7.96 22.52 8.40
CA ARG A 154 -7.53 23.48 7.36
C ARG A 154 -7.78 22.96 5.95
N LEU A 155 -7.50 21.68 5.70
CA LEU A 155 -7.73 21.04 4.39
C LEU A 155 -9.23 20.88 4.10
N GLY A 156 -10.06 20.64 5.12
CA GLY A 156 -11.53 20.58 4.96
C GLY A 156 -12.17 21.92 4.59
N HIS A 157 -11.52 23.05 4.92
CA HIS A 157 -12.03 24.39 4.64
C HIS A 157 -11.58 24.99 3.31
N THR A 158 -10.58 24.43 2.64
CA THR A 158 -10.01 25.02 1.41
C THR A 158 -10.76 24.70 0.12
N ASP A 159 -11.66 23.71 0.11
CA ASP A 159 -12.23 23.21 -1.15
C ASP A 159 -13.66 23.69 -1.46
N TYR A 160 -14.32 24.45 -0.59
CA TYR A 160 -15.68 24.98 -0.84
C TYR A 160 -15.76 26.49 -1.07
N ALA A 161 -14.66 27.24 -0.93
CA ALA A 161 -14.68 28.71 -1.03
C ALA A 161 -14.12 29.27 -2.35
N SER A 162 -13.70 28.44 -3.31
CA SER A 162 -13.10 28.89 -4.58
C SER A 162 -14.01 28.71 -5.80
N GLN A 163 -15.29 28.40 -5.62
CA GLN A 163 -16.32 28.31 -6.67
C GLN A 163 -17.53 29.23 -6.42
N ALA A 164 -17.30 30.46 -5.96
CA ALA A 164 -18.32 31.52 -5.94
C ALA A 164 -17.84 32.75 -6.71
#